data_AF-A0A5N5VWL9-F1
#
_entry.id   AF-A0A5N5VWL9-F1
#
_cell.length_a   1.000
_cell.length_b   1.000
_cell.length_c   1.000
_cell.angle_alpha   90.00
_cell.angle_beta   90.00
_cell.angle_gamma   90.00
#
_symmetry.space_group_name_H-M   'P 1'
#
loop_
_entity.id
_entity.type
_entity.pdbx_description
1 polymer ?
#
loop_
_entity_poly.entity_id
_entity_poly.type
_entity_poly.pdbx_seq_one_letter_code
_entity_poly.pdbx_strand_id
1 'polypeptide(L)'
;MNFCDEPGTAGRTALYRLYDAHDTLLYVGIAGAPRRRWADHARDKGDAWWPEVVTKEVEWFDTRRAATKAELAAILSERPRHNAVGTLHNAHGARVRDGMARKRLLAQIAAWIPLSYRVTARHHEQEWLLDVPDLPGAQARGKALAAAERMLRRQVAQAIQREPDAFTLRLHLRELPPDDAGALRTLDTAQRSAEAAAQAQRSATALTVQALLRHFSLRGAGQILRISYHRVQQWRDEFPADPGWGLPPAPHQG
;
A
#
# COMPACT_ATOMS: atom_id res chain seq x y z
N MET A 1 9.99 -25.29 8.74
CA MET A 1 9.17 -24.50 9.69
C MET A 1 7.86 -24.16 8.99
N ASN A 2 6.77 -24.77 9.46
CA ASN A 2 5.44 -24.65 8.85
C ASN A 2 4.78 -23.35 9.31
N PHE A 3 4.61 -22.39 8.40
CA PHE A 3 3.68 -21.28 8.61
C PHE A 3 2.26 -21.84 8.52
N CYS A 4 1.57 -21.88 9.65
CA CYS A 4 0.20 -22.37 9.77
C CYS A 4 -0.73 -21.66 8.78
N ASP A 5 -1.43 -22.46 7.96
CA ASP A 5 -2.56 -22.02 7.17
C ASP A 5 -3.72 -21.67 8.11
N GLU A 6 -3.98 -20.38 8.30
CA GLU A 6 -5.34 -19.96 8.63
C GLU A 6 -6.14 -19.89 7.31
N PRO A 7 -7.12 -20.78 7.08
CA PRO A 7 -8.06 -20.61 5.99
C PRO A 7 -8.76 -19.27 6.18
N GLY A 8 -8.71 -18.41 5.15
CA GLY A 8 -9.26 -17.06 5.20
C GLY A 8 -10.68 -17.08 5.74
N THR A 9 -10.86 -16.54 6.95
CA THR A 9 -12.17 -16.32 7.58
C THR A 9 -13.11 -15.68 6.56
N ALA A 10 -14.26 -16.30 6.32
CA ALA A 10 -15.21 -15.93 5.28
C ALA A 10 -15.41 -14.40 5.22
N GLY A 11 -15.03 -13.79 4.10
CA GLY A 11 -15.17 -12.34 3.85
C GLY A 11 -13.85 -11.55 3.80
N ARG A 12 -12.76 -12.06 4.38
CA ARG A 12 -11.45 -11.38 4.33
C ARG A 12 -10.82 -11.47 2.95
N THR A 13 -10.04 -10.45 2.59
CA THR A 13 -9.30 -10.38 1.32
C THR A 13 -7.84 -10.04 1.62
N ALA A 14 -6.92 -10.86 1.14
CA ALA A 14 -5.50 -10.62 1.22
C ALA A 14 -5.06 -9.61 0.16
N LEU A 15 -4.20 -8.67 0.53
CA LEU A 15 -3.25 -7.98 -0.35
C LEU A 15 -1.95 -8.76 -0.31
N TYR A 16 -1.40 -9.12 -1.47
CA TYR A 16 -0.10 -9.79 -1.55
C TYR A 16 0.85 -9.02 -2.44
N ARG A 17 2.13 -9.11 -2.09
CA ARG A 17 3.25 -8.51 -2.82
C ARG A 17 4.26 -9.58 -3.18
N LEU A 18 4.78 -9.52 -4.40
CA LEU A 18 5.71 -10.47 -4.98
C LEU A 18 7.01 -9.76 -5.31
N TYR A 19 8.14 -10.31 -4.88
CA TYR A 19 9.46 -9.70 -5.05
C TYR A 19 10.46 -10.65 -5.71
N ASP A 20 11.42 -10.07 -6.44
CA ASP A 20 12.58 -10.80 -6.94
C ASP A 20 13.70 -10.96 -5.91
N ALA A 21 14.79 -11.63 -6.31
CA ALA A 21 15.98 -11.86 -5.47
C ALA A 21 16.75 -10.59 -5.07
N HIS A 22 16.46 -9.46 -5.70
CA HIS A 22 17.03 -8.15 -5.39
C HIS A 22 16.03 -7.24 -4.67
N ASP A 23 14.96 -7.83 -4.09
CA ASP A 23 13.83 -7.16 -3.46
C ASP A 23 13.12 -6.14 -4.36
N THR A 24 13.19 -6.35 -5.68
CA THR A 24 12.40 -5.58 -6.62
C THR A 24 10.94 -6.01 -6.50
N LEU A 25 10.04 -5.08 -6.17
CA LEU A 25 8.61 -5.35 -6.17
C LEU A 25 8.14 -5.60 -7.60
N LEU A 26 7.83 -6.87 -7.87
CA LEU A 26 7.38 -7.35 -9.18
C LEU A 26 5.89 -7.10 -9.36
N TYR A 27 5.09 -7.46 -8.35
CA TYR A 27 3.64 -7.44 -8.47
C TYR A 27 2.93 -7.25 -7.13
N VAL A 28 1.80 -6.54 -7.16
CA VAL A 28 0.86 -6.35 -6.06
C VAL A 28 -0.52 -6.81 -6.53
N GLY A 29 -1.22 -7.60 -5.73
CA GLY A 29 -2.59 -8.01 -6.05
C GLY A 29 -3.42 -8.36 -4.83
N ILE A 30 -4.73 -8.48 -5.01
CA ILE A 30 -5.63 -8.97 -3.96
C ILE A 30 -6.30 -10.31 -4.27
N ALA A 31 -6.57 -11.11 -3.25
CA ALA A 31 -7.31 -12.37 -3.39
C ALA A 31 -7.93 -12.83 -2.06
N GLY A 32 -9.09 -13.49 -2.11
CA GLY A 32 -9.61 -14.24 -0.95
C GLY A 32 -8.83 -15.54 -0.70
N ALA A 33 -8.20 -16.09 -1.75
CA ALA A 33 -7.37 -17.29 -1.70
C ALA A 33 -6.03 -17.03 -2.43
N PRO A 34 -5.05 -16.37 -1.80
CA PRO A 34 -3.81 -15.94 -2.46
C PRO A 34 -2.99 -17.10 -3.03
N ARG A 35 -2.91 -18.25 -2.32
CA ARG A 35 -2.22 -19.45 -2.82
C ARG A 35 -2.77 -19.95 -4.16
N ARG A 36 -4.10 -20.00 -4.31
CA ARG A 36 -4.73 -20.38 -5.58
C ARG A 36 -4.41 -19.37 -6.68
N ARG A 37 -4.44 -18.07 -6.35
CA ARG A 37 -4.10 -17.01 -7.29
C ARG A 37 -2.63 -17.04 -7.73
N TRP A 38 -1.73 -17.46 -6.84
CA TRP A 38 -0.32 -17.68 -7.15
C TRP A 38 -0.11 -18.85 -8.09
N ALA A 39 -0.82 -19.97 -7.90
CA ALA A 39 -0.78 -21.09 -8.84
C ALA A 39 -1.28 -20.66 -10.22
N ASP A 40 -2.31 -19.79 -10.28
CA ASP A 40 -2.75 -19.21 -11.54
C ASP A 40 -1.68 -18.34 -12.19
N HIS A 41 -1.03 -17.44 -11.43
CA HIS A 41 0.08 -16.64 -11.95
C HIS A 41 1.27 -17.50 -12.40
N ALA A 42 1.60 -18.55 -11.66
CA ALA A 42 2.67 -19.48 -12.02
C ALA A 42 2.47 -20.10 -13.39
N ARG A 43 1.22 -20.47 -13.70
CA ARG A 43 0.84 -21.02 -14.99
C ARG A 43 0.75 -19.93 -16.06
N ASP A 44 0.09 -18.82 -15.77
CA ASP A 44 -0.25 -17.80 -16.77
C ASP A 44 0.91 -16.84 -17.09
N LYS A 45 1.94 -16.78 -16.22
CA LYS A 45 3.11 -15.89 -16.29
C LYS A 45 4.43 -16.67 -16.11
N GLY A 46 4.38 -17.99 -16.23
CA GLY A 46 5.51 -18.91 -16.04
C GLY A 46 6.72 -18.61 -16.92
N ASP A 47 6.50 -18.19 -18.16
CA ASP A 47 7.59 -17.86 -19.10
C ASP A 47 7.99 -16.37 -19.08
N ALA A 48 7.33 -15.56 -18.25
CA ALA A 48 7.54 -14.12 -18.19
C ALA A 48 8.34 -13.73 -16.93
N TRP A 49 7.64 -13.29 -15.88
CA TRP A 49 8.26 -12.76 -14.67
C TRP A 49 8.04 -13.65 -13.44
N TRP A 50 7.17 -14.66 -13.52
CA TRP A 50 6.91 -15.53 -12.38
C TRP A 50 8.16 -16.26 -11.85
N PRO A 51 9.09 -16.73 -12.69
CA PRO A 51 10.34 -17.35 -12.22
C PRO A 51 11.22 -16.41 -11.39
N GLU A 52 11.06 -15.09 -11.55
CA GLU A 52 11.81 -14.11 -10.77
C GLU A 52 11.30 -14.04 -9.32
N VAL A 53 10.07 -14.51 -9.01
CA VAL A 53 9.45 -14.37 -7.69
C VAL A 53 10.09 -15.30 -6.64
N VAL A 54 10.89 -14.73 -5.74
CA VAL A 54 11.48 -15.48 -4.61
C VAL A 54 10.77 -15.20 -3.29
N THR A 55 10.21 -14.00 -3.09
CA THR A 55 9.56 -13.60 -1.83
C THR A 55 8.10 -13.24 -2.05
N LYS A 56 7.24 -13.63 -1.11
CA LYS A 56 5.81 -13.38 -1.10
C LYS A 56 5.39 -12.85 0.25
N GLU A 57 4.83 -11.65 0.29
CA GLU A 57 4.27 -11.05 1.49
C GLU A 57 2.75 -11.01 1.40
N VAL A 58 2.06 -11.18 2.53
CA VAL A 58 0.61 -11.23 2.60
C VAL A 58 0.10 -10.39 3.78
N GLU A 59 -0.88 -9.55 3.49
CA GLU A 59 -1.55 -8.67 4.44
C GLU A 59 -3.07 -8.88 4.31
N TRP A 60 -3.76 -9.16 5.41
CA TRP A 60 -5.19 -9.47 5.39
C TRP A 60 -6.05 -8.26 5.76
N PHE A 61 -7.08 -8.01 4.94
CA PHE A 61 -8.10 -6.99 5.20
C PHE A 61 -9.45 -7.65 5.46
N ASP A 62 -10.23 -7.07 6.36
CA ASP A 62 -11.56 -7.58 6.71
C ASP A 62 -12.57 -7.49 5.55
N THR A 63 -12.32 -6.60 4.59
CA THR A 63 -13.21 -6.43 3.44
C THR A 63 -12.42 -6.34 2.14
N ARG A 64 -13.00 -6.86 1.06
CA ARG A 64 -12.48 -6.66 -0.30
C ARG A 64 -12.33 -5.18 -0.65
N ARG A 65 -13.25 -4.33 -0.20
CA ARG A 65 -13.20 -2.87 -0.43
C ARG A 65 -11.94 -2.25 0.19
N ALA A 66 -11.60 -2.62 1.42
CA ALA A 66 -10.38 -2.15 2.07
C ALA A 66 -9.13 -2.66 1.33
N ALA A 67 -9.10 -3.95 0.97
CA ALA A 67 -8.01 -4.53 0.18
C ALA A 67 -7.82 -3.83 -1.18
N THR A 68 -8.91 -3.51 -1.90
CA THR A 68 -8.82 -2.79 -3.19
C THR A 68 -8.27 -1.37 -3.04
N LYS A 69 -8.63 -0.66 -1.95
CA LYS A 69 -8.03 0.65 -1.65
C LYS A 69 -6.54 0.53 -1.36
N ALA A 70 -6.14 -0.45 -0.56
CA ALA A 70 -4.76 -0.71 -0.22
C ALA A 70 -3.93 -1.17 -1.44
N GLU A 71 -4.50 -2.02 -2.30
CA GLU A 71 -3.91 -2.44 -3.58
C GLU A 71 -3.66 -1.25 -4.48
N LEU A 72 -4.66 -0.38 -4.65
CA LEU A 72 -4.50 0.82 -5.47
C LEU A 72 -3.45 1.76 -4.89
N ALA A 73 -3.44 1.96 -3.57
CA ALA A 73 -2.45 2.78 -2.90
C ALA A 73 -1.04 2.23 -3.13
N ALA A 74 -0.84 0.92 -2.91
CA ALA A 74 0.42 0.23 -3.14
C ALA A 74 0.87 0.28 -4.61
N ILE A 75 -0.04 0.07 -5.57
CA ILE A 75 0.30 0.16 -7.00
C ILE A 75 0.75 1.58 -7.37
N LEU A 76 0.08 2.61 -6.84
CA LEU A 76 0.40 4.01 -7.13
C LEU A 76 1.69 4.47 -6.42
N SER A 77 1.90 4.08 -5.16
CA SER A 77 3.02 4.52 -4.36
C SER A 77 4.27 3.65 -4.54
N GLU A 78 4.14 2.34 -4.73
CA GLU A 78 5.27 1.40 -4.77
C GLU A 78 5.68 1.00 -6.20
N ARG A 79 4.86 1.34 -7.20
CA ARG A 79 5.12 1.17 -8.65
C ARG A 79 5.69 -0.21 -9.04
N PRO A 80 4.92 -1.30 -8.85
CA PRO A 80 5.41 -2.65 -9.12
C PRO A 80 5.75 -2.82 -10.60
N ARG A 81 6.88 -3.48 -10.89
CA ARG A 81 7.42 -3.61 -12.26
C ARG A 81 6.42 -4.19 -13.27
N HIS A 82 5.56 -5.11 -12.83
CA HIS A 82 4.61 -5.83 -13.71
C HIS A 82 3.14 -5.47 -13.45
N ASN A 83 2.83 -4.55 -12.52
CA ASN A 83 1.47 -4.02 -12.43
C ASN A 83 1.28 -2.96 -13.52
N ALA A 84 0.39 -3.24 -14.47
CA ALA A 84 -0.12 -2.17 -15.33
C ALA A 84 -0.89 -1.17 -14.46
N VAL A 85 -0.45 0.10 -14.43
CA VAL A 85 -1.14 1.19 -13.73
C VAL A 85 -2.57 1.30 -14.28
N GLY A 86 -3.52 0.76 -13.53
CA GLY A 86 -4.95 1.00 -13.75
C GLY A 86 -5.75 -0.11 -14.41
N THR A 87 -5.59 -1.37 -13.99
CA THR A 87 -6.79 -2.22 -13.93
C THR A 87 -7.56 -1.87 -12.65
N LEU A 88 -8.21 -0.70 -12.64
CA LEU A 88 -9.14 -0.34 -11.58
C LEU A 88 -10.35 -1.25 -11.70
N HIS A 89 -10.62 -2.02 -10.65
CA HIS A 89 -11.87 -2.74 -10.49
C HIS A 89 -12.75 -1.92 -9.56
N ASN A 90 -14.03 -1.75 -9.91
CA ASN A 90 -14.99 -1.15 -8.99
C ASN A 90 -15.27 -2.10 -7.81
N ALA A 91 -16.08 -1.65 -6.84
CA ALA A 91 -16.46 -2.44 -5.66
C ALA A 91 -17.07 -3.83 -6.00
N HIS A 92 -17.56 -4.02 -7.22
CA HIS A 92 -18.15 -5.25 -7.74
C HIS A 92 -17.17 -6.10 -8.58
N GLY A 93 -15.89 -5.73 -8.65
CA GLY A 93 -14.89 -6.46 -9.45
C GLY A 93 -14.96 -6.19 -10.95
N ALA A 94 -15.81 -5.29 -11.42
CA ALA A 94 -15.89 -4.93 -12.83
C ALA A 94 -14.79 -3.93 -13.21
N ARG A 95 -14.15 -4.16 -14.36
CA ARG A 95 -13.12 -3.27 -14.90
C ARG A 95 -13.72 -1.91 -15.24
N VAL A 96 -13.16 -0.83 -14.69
CA VAL A 96 -13.55 0.54 -15.06
C VAL A 96 -13.05 0.79 -16.49
N ARG A 97 -13.98 0.78 -17.47
CA ARG A 97 -13.68 0.91 -18.90
C ARG A 97 -13.54 2.36 -19.38
N ASP A 98 -14.12 3.32 -18.66
CA ASP A 98 -14.15 4.72 -19.08
C ASP A 98 -12.82 5.44 -18.76
N GLY A 99 -12.05 5.77 -19.81
CA GLY A 99 -10.70 6.29 -19.72
C GLY A 99 -10.60 7.67 -19.06
N MET A 100 -11.60 8.55 -19.22
CA MET A 100 -11.53 9.93 -18.72
C MET A 100 -11.91 10.02 -17.24
N ALA A 101 -12.97 9.32 -16.84
CA ALA A 101 -13.35 9.15 -15.43
C ALA A 101 -12.26 8.42 -14.65
N ARG A 102 -11.64 7.38 -15.24
CA ARG A 102 -10.49 6.67 -14.67
C ARG A 102 -9.30 7.60 -14.43
N LYS A 103 -8.92 8.42 -15.41
CA LYS A 103 -7.78 9.34 -15.29
C LYS A 103 -8.01 10.37 -14.19
N ARG A 104 -9.22 10.94 -14.08
CA ARG A 104 -9.59 11.87 -13.01
C ARG A 104 -9.58 11.20 -11.64
N LEU A 105 -10.15 10.01 -11.50
CA LEU A 105 -10.19 9.27 -10.24
C LEU A 105 -8.78 8.89 -9.76
N LEU A 106 -7.92 8.42 -10.68
CA LEU A 106 -6.52 8.13 -10.37
C LEU A 106 -5.75 9.38 -9.96
N ALA A 107 -5.96 10.51 -10.65
CA ALA A 107 -5.34 11.79 -10.29
C ALA A 107 -5.82 12.30 -8.92
N GLN A 108 -7.12 12.17 -8.63
CA GLN A 108 -7.68 12.53 -7.32
C GLN A 108 -7.10 11.66 -6.22
N ILE A 109 -7.06 10.34 -6.40
CA ILE A 109 -6.54 9.40 -5.40
C ILE A 109 -5.03 9.59 -5.20
N ALA A 110 -4.26 9.76 -6.28
CA ALA A 110 -2.82 10.03 -6.23
C ALA A 110 -2.48 11.35 -5.52
N ALA A 111 -3.40 12.31 -5.43
CA ALA A 111 -3.15 13.57 -4.74
C ALA A 111 -3.09 13.43 -3.20
N TRP A 112 -3.62 12.33 -2.63
CA TRP A 112 -3.63 12.09 -1.17
C TRP A 112 -2.77 10.91 -0.75
N ILE A 113 -2.21 10.17 -1.71
CA ILE A 113 -1.30 9.07 -1.43
C ILE A 113 0.12 9.62 -1.48
N PRO A 114 0.91 9.51 -0.40
CA PRO A 114 2.32 9.84 -0.44
C PRO A 114 2.97 8.97 -1.51
N LEU A 115 3.53 9.60 -2.54
CA LEU A 115 4.29 8.87 -3.55
C LEU A 115 5.52 8.28 -2.87
N SER A 116 5.85 7.03 -3.18
CA SER A 116 7.11 6.45 -2.75
C SER A 116 8.00 6.20 -3.95
N TYR A 117 9.29 6.47 -3.80
CA TYR A 117 10.28 6.16 -4.83
C TYR A 117 11.32 5.24 -4.25
N ARG A 118 11.54 4.10 -4.91
CA ARG A 118 12.67 3.25 -4.59
C ARG A 118 13.94 3.95 -5.06
N VAL A 119 14.90 4.04 -4.16
CA VAL A 119 16.22 4.59 -4.43
C VAL A 119 17.23 3.48 -4.33
N THR A 120 17.91 3.14 -5.41
CA THR A 120 19.08 2.27 -5.36
C THR A 120 20.24 3.05 -4.78
N ALA A 121 20.75 2.64 -3.63
CA ALA A 121 21.90 3.24 -2.95
C ALA A 121 23.11 2.31 -3.04
N ARG A 122 24.26 2.83 -3.50
CA ARG A 122 25.55 2.12 -3.57
C ARG A 122 26.64 2.98 -2.96
N HIS A 123 27.67 2.34 -2.40
CA HIS A 123 28.80 3.06 -1.81
C HIS A 123 30.09 2.64 -2.51
N HIS A 124 30.65 3.54 -3.31
CA HIS A 124 31.85 3.28 -4.12
C HIS A 124 32.88 4.38 -3.88
N GLU A 125 34.14 4.00 -3.63
CA GLU A 125 35.28 4.94 -3.56
C GLU A 125 35.04 6.19 -2.69
N GLN A 126 34.45 6.01 -1.50
CA GLN A 126 34.12 7.07 -0.53
C GLN A 126 32.95 7.99 -0.91
N GLU A 127 32.15 7.63 -1.92
CA GLU A 127 30.94 8.36 -2.28
C GLU A 127 29.71 7.43 -2.34
N TRP A 128 28.58 7.99 -1.90
CA TRP A 128 27.28 7.39 -2.10
C TRP A 128 26.77 7.74 -3.49
N LEU A 129 26.29 6.74 -4.21
CA LEU A 129 25.59 6.86 -5.47
C LEU A 129 24.14 6.44 -5.27
N LEU A 130 23.22 7.37 -5.48
CA LEU A 130 21.80 7.15 -5.39
C LEU A 130 21.14 7.30 -6.76
N ASP A 131 20.29 6.37 -7.13
CA ASP A 131 19.55 6.35 -8.39
C ASP A 131 18.09 5.97 -8.13
N VAL A 132 17.16 6.55 -8.88
CA VAL A 132 15.74 6.15 -8.88
C VAL A 132 15.44 5.42 -10.19
N PRO A 133 15.37 4.08 -10.20
CA PRO A 133 15.19 3.31 -11.43
C PRO A 133 13.92 3.69 -12.20
N ASP A 134 12.87 4.06 -11.47
CA ASP A 134 11.56 4.42 -12.02
C ASP A 134 11.47 5.89 -12.48
N LEU A 135 12.55 6.66 -12.33
CA LEU A 135 12.60 8.08 -12.70
C LEU A 135 13.94 8.39 -13.40
N PRO A 136 14.04 8.11 -14.71
CA PRO A 136 15.26 8.33 -15.48
C PRO A 136 15.77 9.77 -15.31
N GLY A 137 17.03 9.91 -14.91
CA GLY A 137 17.69 11.21 -14.69
C GLY A 137 17.67 11.70 -13.24
N ALA A 138 16.89 11.09 -12.34
CA ALA A 138 16.97 11.37 -10.91
C ALA A 138 18.09 10.53 -10.27
N GLN A 139 19.29 11.11 -10.23
CA GLN A 139 20.48 10.49 -9.65
C GLN A 139 21.30 11.52 -8.86
N ALA A 140 21.84 11.10 -7.73
CA ALA A 140 22.65 11.97 -6.88
C ALA A 140 23.88 11.24 -6.37
N ARG A 141 24.95 12.01 -6.16
CA ARG A 141 26.17 11.52 -5.52
C ARG A 141 26.55 12.40 -4.34
N GLY A 142 27.23 11.83 -3.35
CA GLY A 142 27.79 12.63 -2.27
C GLY A 142 28.62 11.82 -1.28
N LYS A 143 29.56 12.49 -0.62
CA LYS A 143 30.45 11.89 0.41
C LYS A 143 29.70 11.32 1.61
N ALA A 144 28.47 11.77 1.86
CA ALA A 144 27.61 11.27 2.92
C ALA A 144 26.23 10.93 2.35
N LEU A 145 25.63 9.83 2.82
CA LEU A 145 24.32 9.35 2.37
C LEU A 145 23.25 10.44 2.47
N ALA A 146 23.20 11.15 3.59
CA ALA A 146 22.24 12.24 3.81
C ALA A 146 22.43 13.41 2.84
N ALA A 147 23.67 13.68 2.39
CA ALA A 147 23.93 14.74 1.41
C ALA A 147 23.45 14.31 0.01
N ALA A 148 23.74 13.06 -0.38
CA ALA A 148 23.24 12.47 -1.62
C ALA A 148 21.71 12.42 -1.63
N GLU A 149 21.07 12.03 -0.52
CA GLU A 149 19.62 11.95 -0.40
C GLU A 149 18.95 13.33 -0.55
N ARG A 150 19.48 14.38 0.10
CA ARG A 150 18.95 15.75 -0.07
C ARG A 150 19.03 16.22 -1.52
N MET A 151 20.13 15.92 -2.22
CA MET A 151 20.27 16.26 -3.64
C MET A 151 19.27 15.48 -4.49
N LEU A 152 19.14 14.17 -4.24
CA LEU A 152 18.20 13.32 -4.95
C LEU A 152 16.75 13.79 -4.76
N ARG A 153 16.38 14.11 -3.52
CA ARG A 153 15.03 14.60 -3.19
C ARG A 153 14.69 15.87 -3.97
N ARG A 154 15.62 16.80 -4.15
CA ARG A 154 15.39 17.98 -5.01
C ARG A 154 15.20 17.63 -6.49
N GLN A 155 15.97 16.68 -7.02
CA GLN A 155 15.82 16.25 -8.40
C GLN A 155 14.50 15.52 -8.65
N VAL A 156 14.11 14.62 -7.74
CA VAL A 156 12.82 13.93 -7.81
C VAL A 156 11.68 14.94 -7.74
N ALA A 157 11.73 15.87 -6.79
CA ALA A 157 10.77 16.98 -6.64
C ALA A 157 10.61 17.78 -7.93
N GLN A 158 11.74 18.17 -8.55
CA GLN A 158 11.75 18.88 -9.82
C GLN A 158 11.14 18.06 -10.96
N ALA A 159 11.55 16.80 -11.08
CA ALA A 159 11.07 15.91 -12.15
C ALA A 159 9.56 15.64 -12.05
N ILE A 160 8.99 15.62 -10.85
CA ILE A 160 7.56 15.34 -10.62
C ILE A 160 6.74 16.62 -10.43
N GLN A 161 7.38 17.79 -10.45
CA GLN A 161 6.78 19.11 -10.22
C GLN A 161 5.99 19.18 -8.90
N ARG A 162 6.62 18.71 -7.80
CA ARG A 162 6.05 18.74 -6.44
C ARG A 162 7.09 19.23 -5.44
N GLU A 163 6.63 19.60 -4.25
CA GLU A 163 7.51 19.91 -3.12
C GLU A 163 8.31 18.67 -2.67
N PRO A 164 9.55 18.84 -2.16
CA PRO A 164 10.40 17.77 -1.65
C PRO A 164 9.76 16.86 -0.59
N ASP A 165 8.78 17.37 0.16
CA ASP A 165 8.12 16.64 1.25
C ASP A 165 6.82 15.94 0.81
N ALA A 166 6.41 16.11 -0.46
CA ALA A 166 5.20 15.51 -1.01
C ALA A 166 5.34 13.99 -1.29
N PHE A 167 6.50 13.41 -1.03
CA PHE A 167 6.82 12.02 -1.31
C PHE A 167 7.88 11.45 -0.35
N THR A 168 7.99 10.13 -0.33
CA THR A 168 8.94 9.38 0.49
C THR A 168 9.96 8.67 -0.39
N LEU A 169 11.25 8.85 -0.09
CA LEU A 169 12.32 8.05 -0.69
C LEU A 169 12.53 6.80 0.17
N ARG A 170 12.45 5.62 -0.43
CA ARG A 170 12.77 4.34 0.23
C ARG A 170 14.13 3.88 -0.27
N LEU A 171 15.14 4.04 0.57
CA LEU A 171 16.51 3.63 0.27
C LEU A 171 16.61 2.11 0.22
N HIS A 172 17.12 1.60 -0.88
CA HIS A 172 17.46 0.20 -1.10
C HIS A 172 18.95 0.10 -1.35
N LEU A 173 19.69 -0.33 -0.34
CA LEU A 173 21.15 -0.47 -0.41
C LEU A 173 21.50 -1.73 -1.20
N ARG A 174 22.17 -1.59 -2.34
CA ARG A 174 22.51 -2.72 -3.24
C ARG A 174 23.75 -3.51 -2.82
N GLU A 175 24.44 -3.04 -1.77
CA GLU A 175 25.69 -3.60 -1.26
C GLU A 175 25.65 -3.70 0.28
N LEU A 176 24.48 -4.03 0.83
CA LEU A 176 24.43 -4.53 2.21
C LEU A 176 24.97 -5.96 2.23
N PRO A 177 25.76 -6.34 3.24
CA PRO A 177 25.97 -7.75 3.55
C PRO A 177 24.60 -8.48 3.54
N PRO A 178 24.50 -9.69 2.97
CA PRO A 178 23.22 -10.39 2.82
C PRO A 178 22.41 -10.52 4.13
N ASP A 179 23.11 -10.55 5.26
CA ASP A 179 22.53 -10.63 6.60
C ASP A 179 21.75 -9.36 7.00
N ASP A 180 22.13 -8.17 6.52
CA ASP A 180 21.54 -6.89 6.92
C ASP A 180 20.31 -6.52 6.07
N ALA A 181 20.27 -6.91 4.79
CA ALA A 181 19.11 -6.70 3.92
C ALA A 181 17.87 -7.44 4.45
N GLY A 182 18.06 -8.64 5.02
CA GLY A 182 17.00 -9.40 5.68
C GLY A 182 16.42 -8.69 6.90
N ALA A 183 17.25 -8.03 7.70
CA ALA A 183 16.81 -7.30 8.88
C ALA A 183 15.94 -6.08 8.51
N LEU A 184 16.33 -5.31 7.49
CA LEU A 184 15.53 -4.17 7.01
C LEU A 184 14.17 -4.59 6.46
N ARG A 185 14.11 -5.70 5.71
CA ARG A 185 12.83 -6.27 5.24
C ARG A 185 11.95 -6.71 6.38
N THR A 186 12.53 -7.35 7.40
CA THR A 186 11.80 -7.80 8.58
C THR A 186 11.18 -6.61 9.30
N LEU A 187 11.93 -5.51 9.47
CA LEU A 187 11.43 -4.28 10.06
C LEU A 187 10.30 -3.64 9.24
N ASP A 188 10.49 -3.47 7.93
CA ASP A 188 9.48 -2.86 7.05
C ASP A 188 8.21 -3.73 6.96
N THR A 189 8.34 -5.05 6.93
CA THR A 189 7.22 -6.00 7.03
C THR A 189 6.49 -5.85 8.36
N ALA A 190 7.23 -5.76 9.47
CA ALA A 190 6.64 -5.59 10.80
C ALA A 190 5.92 -4.24 10.94
N GLN A 191 6.49 -3.16 10.41
CA GLN A 191 5.86 -1.84 10.39
C GLN A 191 4.56 -1.86 9.59
N ARG A 192 4.58 -2.41 8.37
CA ARG A 192 3.37 -2.57 7.54
C ARG A 192 2.34 -3.47 8.22
N SER A 193 2.76 -4.57 8.84
CA SER A 193 1.87 -5.45 9.59
C SER A 193 1.23 -4.75 10.79
N ALA A 194 1.98 -3.89 11.50
CA ALA A 194 1.45 -3.08 12.60
C ALA A 194 0.43 -2.04 12.10
N GLU A 195 0.71 -1.35 10.99
CA GLU A 195 -0.21 -0.42 10.34
C GLU A 195 -1.49 -1.14 9.88
N ALA A 196 -1.35 -2.31 9.25
CA ALA A 196 -2.44 -3.17 8.83
C ALA A 196 -3.31 -3.61 10.00
N ALA A 197 -2.68 -4.08 11.09
CA ALA A 197 -3.35 -4.48 12.31
C ALA A 197 -4.11 -3.31 12.96
N ALA A 198 -3.49 -2.12 13.00
CA ALA A 198 -4.16 -0.92 13.48
C ALA A 198 -5.37 -0.56 12.61
N GLN A 199 -5.25 -0.67 11.28
CA GLN A 199 -6.34 -0.42 10.35
C GLN A 199 -7.47 -1.46 10.44
N ALA A 200 -7.13 -2.73 10.63
CA ALA A 200 -8.07 -3.82 10.86
C ALA A 200 -8.82 -3.61 12.19
N GLN A 201 -8.10 -3.27 13.26
CA GLN A 201 -8.71 -2.94 14.55
C GLN A 201 -9.66 -1.74 14.43
N ARG A 202 -9.28 -0.67 13.73
CA ARG A 202 -10.16 0.48 13.47
C ARG A 202 -11.42 0.05 12.71
N SER A 203 -11.27 -0.74 11.66
CA SER A 203 -12.38 -1.23 10.83
C SER A 203 -13.33 -2.13 11.61
N ALA A 204 -12.80 -3.07 12.39
CA ALA A 204 -13.56 -3.96 13.26
C ALA A 204 -14.30 -3.16 14.36
N THR A 205 -13.65 -2.14 14.94
CA THR A 205 -14.27 -1.24 15.90
C THR A 205 -15.46 -0.51 15.28
N ALA A 206 -15.30 0.07 14.08
CA ALA A 206 -16.36 0.76 13.36
C ALA A 206 -17.56 -0.17 13.06
N LEU A 207 -17.29 -1.38 12.55
CA LEU A 207 -18.34 -2.38 12.29
C LEU A 207 -19.07 -2.81 13.57
N THR A 208 -18.34 -2.96 14.67
CA THR A 208 -18.92 -3.31 15.97
C THR A 208 -19.78 -2.17 16.51
N VAL A 209 -19.32 -0.93 16.41
CA VAL A 209 -20.12 0.26 16.75
C VAL A 209 -21.41 0.28 15.95
N GLN A 210 -21.34 0.13 14.62
CA GLN A 210 -22.54 0.09 13.77
C GLN A 210 -23.48 -1.06 14.17
N ALA A 211 -22.95 -2.24 14.48
CA ALA A 211 -23.74 -3.39 14.88
C ALA A 211 -24.46 -3.18 16.22
N LEU A 212 -23.76 -2.62 17.21
CA LEU A 212 -24.32 -2.31 18.52
C LEU A 212 -25.39 -1.23 18.41
N LEU A 213 -25.17 -0.19 17.61
CA LEU A 213 -26.14 0.91 17.46
C LEU A 213 -27.46 0.50 16.77
N ARG A 214 -27.53 -0.69 16.17
CA ARG A 214 -28.81 -1.27 15.70
C ARG A 214 -29.73 -1.69 16.84
N HIS A 215 -29.18 -1.97 18.02
CA HIS A 215 -29.92 -2.57 19.14
C HIS A 215 -29.73 -1.82 20.48
N PHE A 216 -28.70 -0.98 20.59
CA PHE A 216 -28.33 -0.28 21.82
C PHE A 216 -28.17 1.23 21.57
N SER A 217 -28.42 2.04 22.61
CA SER A 217 -28.14 3.48 22.57
C SER A 217 -26.64 3.76 22.50
N LEU A 218 -26.24 4.99 22.10
CA LEU A 218 -24.83 5.43 22.10
C LEU A 218 -24.14 5.17 23.45
N ARG A 219 -24.85 5.43 24.56
CA ARG A 219 -24.34 5.21 25.92
C ARG A 219 -24.20 3.72 26.23
N GLY A 220 -25.18 2.90 25.86
CA GLY A 220 -25.12 1.44 26.04
C GLY A 220 -24.00 0.79 25.23
N ALA A 221 -23.84 1.20 23.97
CA ALA A 221 -22.72 0.75 23.13
C ALA A 221 -21.36 1.16 23.71
N GLY A 222 -21.24 2.36 24.29
CA GLY A 222 -20.03 2.82 24.97
C GLY A 222 -19.67 1.97 26.19
N GLN A 223 -20.67 1.59 26.99
CA GLN A 223 -20.46 0.68 28.13
C GLN A 223 -19.98 -0.71 27.68
N ILE A 224 -20.58 -1.27 26.63
CA ILE A 224 -20.20 -2.58 26.06
C ILE A 224 -18.76 -2.54 25.52
N LEU A 225 -18.42 -1.48 24.78
CA LEU A 225 -17.11 -1.32 24.16
C LEU A 225 -16.03 -0.79 25.10
N ARG A 226 -16.37 -0.45 26.35
CA ARG A 226 -15.49 0.22 27.32
C ARG A 226 -14.84 1.49 26.76
N ILE A 227 -15.59 2.27 25.99
CA ILE A 227 -15.20 3.57 25.45
C ILE A 227 -16.24 4.64 25.80
N SER A 228 -15.85 5.91 25.78
CA SER A 228 -16.80 7.00 26.09
C SER A 228 -17.89 7.10 25.03
N TYR A 229 -19.07 7.62 25.43
CA TYR A 229 -20.17 7.84 24.48
C TYR A 229 -19.78 8.81 23.35
N HIS A 230 -18.96 9.83 23.66
CA HIS A 230 -18.40 10.74 22.66
C HIS A 230 -17.55 10.00 21.64
N ARG A 231 -16.77 9.00 22.07
CA ARG A 231 -15.97 8.18 21.17
C ARG A 231 -16.85 7.32 20.26
N VAL A 232 -17.95 6.76 20.78
CA VAL A 232 -18.95 6.04 19.97
C VAL A 232 -19.61 6.98 18.95
N GLN A 233 -19.95 8.20 19.35
CA GLN A 233 -20.51 9.21 18.46
C GLN A 233 -19.53 9.59 17.34
N GLN A 234 -18.27 9.84 17.70
CA GLN A 234 -17.20 10.09 16.72
C GLN A 234 -17.08 8.95 15.70
N TRP A 235 -17.08 7.69 16.15
CA TRP A 235 -17.03 6.54 15.25
C TRP A 235 -18.24 6.46 14.31
N ARG A 236 -19.45 6.76 14.80
CA ARG A 236 -20.66 6.80 13.98
C ARG A 236 -20.58 7.89 12.90
N ASP A 237 -20.06 9.06 13.27
CA ASP A 237 -20.01 10.22 12.39
C ASP A 237 -18.87 10.09 11.36
N GLU A 238 -17.73 9.51 11.73
CA GLU A 238 -16.59 9.21 10.83
C GLU A 238 -16.87 8.04 9.87
N PHE A 239 -17.66 7.06 10.31
CA PHE A 239 -18.01 5.87 9.53
C PHE A 239 -19.53 5.67 9.50
N PRO A 240 -20.27 6.55 8.80
CA PRO A 240 -21.71 6.43 8.71
C PRO A 240 -22.10 5.10 8.05
N ALA A 241 -23.23 4.54 8.47
CA ALA A 241 -23.86 3.45 7.74
C ALA A 241 -24.18 3.95 6.31
N ASP A 242 -23.65 3.24 5.33
CA ASP A 242 -23.52 3.59 3.90
C ASP A 242 -24.56 4.57 3.31
N PRO A 243 -24.14 5.74 2.78
CA PRO A 243 -24.66 6.26 1.54
C PRO A 243 -23.74 5.74 0.43
N GLY A 244 -24.20 4.75 -0.34
CA GLY A 244 -23.42 4.14 -1.42
C GLY A 244 -22.67 5.19 -2.23
N TRP A 245 -21.34 5.19 -2.14
CA TRP A 245 -20.39 6.04 -2.87
C TRP A 245 -20.98 7.32 -3.51
N GLY A 246 -21.07 8.40 -2.72
CA GLY A 246 -21.02 9.76 -3.27
C GLY A 246 -19.57 10.22 -3.32
N LEU A 247 -19.10 10.74 -4.46
CA LEU A 247 -17.84 11.48 -4.52
C LEU A 247 -17.85 12.57 -3.43
N PRO A 248 -16.75 12.83 -2.69
CA PRO A 248 -16.68 14.06 -1.92
C PRO A 248 -16.88 15.24 -2.88
N PRO A 249 -17.70 16.25 -2.51
CA PRO A 249 -17.86 17.44 -3.35
C PRO A 249 -16.49 18.05 -3.62
N ALA A 250 -16.27 18.46 -4.88
CA ALA A 250 -15.03 19.13 -5.27
C ALA A 250 -14.79 20.34 -4.33
N PRO A 251 -13.54 20.64 -3.97
CA PRO A 251 -13.25 21.86 -3.22
C PRO A 251 -13.83 23.03 -4.01
N HIS A 252 -14.72 23.78 -3.36
CA HIS A 252 -15.26 25.01 -3.92
C HIS A 252 -14.08 25.90 -4.28
N GLN A 253 -13.96 26.23 -5.57
CA GLN A 253 -13.10 27.32 -6.00
C GLN A 253 -13.76 28.59 -5.48
N GLY A 254 -13.16 29.18 -4.44
CA GLY A 254 -13.34 30.58 -4.07
C GLY A 254 -12.24 31.41 -4.72
#